data_AF-A0A524A2P4-F1
#
_entry.id   AF-A0A524A2P4-F1
#
_cell.length_a   1.000
_cell.length_b   1.000
_cell.length_c   1.000
_cell.angle_alpha   90.00
_cell.angle_beta   90.00
_cell.angle_gamma   90.00
#
_symmetry.space_group_name_H-M   'P 1'
#
loop_
_entity.id
_entity.type
_entity.pdbx_description
1 polymer ?
#
loop_
_entity_poly.entity_id
_entity_poly.type
_entity_poly.pdbx_seq_one_letter_code
_entity_poly.pdbx_strand_id
1 'polypeptide(L)' 'MSDKITLEEGWRLAIEKEREAQQFYKQLLEMTDDAALQSLLRFLADQEVRHEQLLQDEYDRMFMPEN' A
#
# COMPACT_ATOMS: atom_id res chain seq x y z
N MET A 1 -11.26 -5.78 26.78
CA MET A 1 -10.31 -6.28 25.77
C MET A 1 -9.77 -5.07 25.05
N SER A 2 -8.52 -4.69 25.30
CA SER A 2 -7.82 -3.72 24.45
C SER A 2 -6.86 -4.57 23.65
N ASP A 3 -7.32 -5.08 22.50
CA ASP A 3 -6.43 -5.71 21.54
C ASP A 3 -5.57 -4.60 20.96
N LYS A 4 -4.43 -4.39 21.59
CA LYS A 4 -3.38 -3.52 21.06
C LYS A 4 -2.67 -4.33 19.99
N ILE A 5 -2.83 -3.92 18.74
CA ILE A 5 -1.97 -4.33 17.63
C ILE A 5 -0.51 -4.11 18.06
N THR A 6 0.31 -5.15 17.91
CA THR A 6 1.75 -5.03 18.11
C THR A 6 2.35 -4.12 17.04
N LEU A 7 3.53 -3.55 17.30
CA LEU A 7 4.18 -2.69 16.32
C LEU A 7 4.41 -3.43 14.99
N GLU A 8 4.87 -4.68 15.06
CA GLU A 8 5.10 -5.53 13.88
C GLU A 8 3.81 -5.77 13.09
N GLU A 9 2.71 -6.13 13.76
CA GLU A 9 1.41 -6.30 13.13
C GLU A 9 0.91 -4.99 12.49
N GLY A 10 1.18 -3.84 13.11
CA GLY A 10 0.84 -2.53 12.58
C GLY A 10 1.57 -2.23 11.26
N TRP A 11 2.85 -2.59 11.17
CA TRP A 11 3.61 -2.48 9.92
C TRP A 11 3.07 -3.41 8.84
N ARG A 12 2.82 -4.67 9.16
CA ARG A 12 2.26 -5.64 8.20
C ARG A 12 0.88 -5.19 7.71
N LEU A 13 0.06 -4.66 8.60
CA LEU A 13 -1.25 -4.07 8.25
C LEU A 13 -1.09 -2.87 7.33
N ALA A 14 -0.15 -1.96 7.60
CA ALA A 14 0.10 -0.81 6.73
C ALA A 14 0.50 -1.25 5.31
N ILE A 15 1.43 -2.21 5.18
CA ILE A 15 1.84 -2.77 3.88
C ILE A 15 0.65 -3.40 3.14
N GLU A 16 -0.19 -4.16 3.84
CA GLU A 16 -1.40 -4.75 3.26
C GLU A 16 -2.38 -3.67 2.77
N LYS A 17 -2.52 -2.57 3.52
CA LYS A 17 -3.40 -1.46 3.12
C LYS A 17 -2.93 -0.75 1.86
N GLU A 18 -1.61 -0.60 1.65
CA GLU A 18 -1.10 -0.04 0.39
C GLU A 18 -1.40 -0.96 -0.80
N ARG A 19 -1.29 -2.29 -0.63
CA ARG A 19 -1.67 -3.27 -1.67
C ARG A 19 -3.15 -3.20 -2.01
N GLU A 20 -4.01 -3.14 -0.98
CA GLU A 20 -5.46 -3.00 -1.16
C GLU A 20 -5.80 -1.69 -1.90
N ALA A 21 -5.18 -0.57 -1.51
CA ALA A 21 -5.39 0.74 -2.14
C ALA A 21 -4.93 0.74 -3.61
N GLN A 22 -3.76 0.17 -3.90
CA GLN A 22 -3.25 -0.02 -5.25
C GLN A 22 -4.26 -0.79 -6.12
N GLN A 23 -4.76 -1.92 -5.61
CA GLN A 23 -5.73 -2.75 -6.33
C GLN A 23 -7.06 -2.01 -6.53
N PHE A 24 -7.51 -1.27 -5.52
CA PHE A 24 -8.71 -0.45 -5.59
C PHE A 24 -8.61 0.61 -6.70
N TYR A 25 -7.51 1.35 -6.77
CA TYR A 25 -7.33 2.35 -7.82
C TYR A 25 -7.23 1.74 -9.22
N LYS A 26 -6.59 0.57 -9.35
CA LYS A 26 -6.57 -0.19 -10.62
C LYS A 26 -7.96 -0.65 -11.05
N GLN A 27 -8.79 -1.12 -10.11
CA GLN A 27 -10.18 -1.50 -10.42
C GLN A 27 -11.01 -0.29 -10.85
N LEU A 28 -10.88 0.85 -10.16
CA LEU A 28 -11.57 2.07 -10.57
C LEU A 28 -11.12 2.56 -11.96
N LEU A 29 -9.83 2.40 -12.29
CA LEU A 29 -9.28 2.75 -13.59
C LEU A 29 -9.94 1.96 -14.73
N GLU A 30 -10.27 0.68 -14.50
CA GLU A 30 -10.98 -0.18 -15.44
C GLU A 30 -12.48 0.15 -15.58
N MET A 31 -13.05 0.88 -14.62
CA MET A 31 -14.48 1.21 -14.56
C MET A 31 -14.81 2.60 -15.11
N THR A 32 -13.82 3.36 -15.56
CA THR A 32 -14.02 4.75 -16.01
C THR A 32 -13.48 4.99 -17.41
N ASP A 33 -14.21 5.76 -18.20
CA ASP A 33 -13.83 6.20 -19.55
C ASP A 33 -13.33 7.66 -19.58
N ASP A 34 -13.35 8.37 -18.43
CA ASP A 34 -12.87 9.75 -18.35
C ASP A 34 -11.35 9.79 -18.29
N ALA A 35 -10.71 10.36 -19.32
CA ALA A 35 -9.26 10.38 -19.45
C ALA A 35 -8.53 11.11 -18.31
N ALA A 36 -9.14 12.16 -17.73
CA ALA A 36 -8.54 12.89 -16.62
C ALA A 36 -8.58 12.04 -15.34
N LEU A 37 -9.70 11.37 -15.09
CA LEU A 37 -9.86 10.45 -13.96
C LEU A 37 -8.95 9.23 -14.11
N GLN A 38 -8.81 8.67 -15.32
CA GLN A 38 -7.86 7.59 -15.59
C GLN A 38 -6.42 7.99 -15.26
N SER A 39 -6.01 9.20 -15.65
CA SER A 39 -4.66 9.70 -15.33
C SER A 39 -4.45 9.84 -13.82
N LEU A 40 -5.45 10.33 -13.10
CA LEU A 40 -5.39 10.48 -11.64
C LEU A 40 -5.31 9.11 -10.95
N LEU A 41 -6.18 8.17 -11.31
CA LEU A 41 -6.22 6.84 -10.70
C LEU A 41 -4.93 6.05 -10.95
N ARG A 42 -4.36 6.18 -12.15
CA ARG A 42 -3.04 5.59 -12.46
C ARG A 42 -1.94 6.20 -11.59
N PHE A 43 -1.92 7.53 -11.47
CA PHE A 43 -0.96 8.21 -10.61
C PHE A 43 -1.06 7.74 -9.15
N LEU A 44 -2.27 7.62 -8.61
CA LEU A 44 -2.49 7.13 -7.24
C LEU A 44 -2.03 5.68 -7.08
N ALA A 45 -2.43 4.78 -7.98
CA ALA A 45 -1.97 3.38 -7.96
C ALA A 45 -0.42 3.27 -8.00
N ASP A 46 0.24 4.13 -8.77
CA ASP A 46 1.71 4.18 -8.84
C ASP A 46 2.35 4.76 -7.57
N GLN A 47 1.66 5.66 -6.84
CA GLN A 47 2.13 6.12 -5.52
C GLN A 47 2.05 4.99 -4.49
N GLU A 48 0.97 4.22 -4.45
CA GLU A 48 0.83 3.13 -3.47
C GLU A 48 1.86 2.03 -3.66
N VAL A 49 2.35 1.78 -4.88
CA VAL A 49 3.52 0.91 -5.11
C VAL A 49 4.77 1.42 -4.39
N ARG A 50 5.01 2.73 -4.44
CA ARG A 50 6.17 3.35 -3.80
C ARG A 50 6.02 3.34 -2.28
N HIS A 51 4.82 3.58 -1.78
CA HIS A 51 4.52 3.49 -0.35
C HIS A 51 4.69 2.05 0.15
N GLU A 52 4.15 1.06 -0.55
CA GLU A 52 4.33 -0.36 -0.23
C GLU A 52 5.82 -0.72 -0.15
N GLN A 53 6.61 -0.36 -1.16
CA GLN A 53 8.05 -0.66 -1.17
C GLN A 53 8.77 0.02 -0.01
N LEU A 54 8.47 1.30 0.25
CA LEU A 54 9.07 2.04 1.36
C LEU A 54 8.74 1.38 2.70
N LEU A 55 7.48 0.99 2.91
CA LEU A 55 7.06 0.32 4.13
C LEU A 55 7.70 -1.06 4.28
N GLN A 56 7.83 -1.82 3.19
CA GLN A 56 8.49 -3.12 3.18
C GLN A 56 9.97 -2.99 3.51
N ASP A 57 10.68 -2.04 2.89
CA ASP A 57 12.10 -1.80 3.15
C ASP A 57 12.37 -1.45 4.63
N GLU A 58 11.53 -0.59 5.22
CA GLU A 58 11.64 -0.21 6.63
C GLU A 58 11.24 -1.36 7.57
N TYR A 59 10.21 -2.14 7.22
CA TYR A 59 9.84 -3.34 7.97
C TYR A 59 11.00 -4.35 7.98
N ASP A 60 11.60 -4.62 6.83
CA ASP A 60 12.71 -5.57 6.71
C ASP A 60 13.91 -5.12 7.55
N ARG A 61 14.26 -3.82 7.51
CA ARG A 61 15.33 -3.25 8.36
C ARG A 61 15.08 -3.42 9.86
N MET A 62 13.83 -3.32 10.31
CA MET A 62 13.49 -3.36 11.74
C MET A 62 13.24 -4.77 12.27
N PHE A 63 12.63 -5.64 11.46
CA PHE A 63 12.09 -6.94 11.91
C PHE A 63 12.71 -8.14 11.20
N MET A 64 13.40 -7.95 10.08
CA MET A 64 14.10 -9.00 9.34
C MET A 64 15.54 -8.58 8.96
N PRO A 65 16.39 -8.18 9.93
CA PRO A 65 17.76 -7.81 9.61
C PRO A 65 18.51 -9.01 9.03
N GLU A 66 19.11 -8.84 7.85
CA GLU A 66 20.02 -9.84 7.28
C GLU A 66 21.19 -10.06 8.27
N ASN A 67 21.43 -11.32 8.67
CA ASN A 67 22.57 -11.73 9.51
C ASN A 67 23.90 -11.65 8.76
#